data_AF-A0A1Y4NWP9-F1
#
_entry.id   AF-A0A1Y4NWP9-F1
#
_cell.length_a   1.000
_cell.length_b   1.000
_cell.length_c   1.000
_cell.angle_alpha   90.00
_cell.angle_beta   90.00
_cell.angle_gamma   90.00
#
_symmetry.space_group_name_H-M   'P 1'
#
loop_
_entity.id
_entity.type
_entity.pdbx_description
1 polymer ?
#
loop_
_entity_poly.entity_id
_entity_poly.type
_entity_poly.pdbx_seq_one_letter_code
_entity_poly.pdbx_strand_id
1 'polypeptide(L)'
;MLRKHLHDTSIVSVEELINNLKYLLEASDKAKKTITVKKGNKIVAVLFTPCTFEKTDAEIEKLEADHQADQFKNKNLVKENEILKARLNLLEKVNKTDDNDIPF
;
A
#
# COMPACT_ATOMS: atom_id res chain seq x y z
N MET A 1 0.95 14.46 5.92
CA MET A 1 1.03 13.04 6.31
C MET A 1 2.19 12.74 7.27
N LEU A 2 3.43 13.22 7.05
CA LEU A 2 4.57 12.95 7.96
C LEU A 2 4.38 13.30 9.45
N ARG A 3 3.63 14.36 9.78
CA ARG A 3 3.38 14.74 11.19
C ARG A 3 2.57 13.72 11.98
N LYS A 4 1.72 12.89 11.33
CA LYS A 4 0.92 11.87 12.03
C LYS A 4 1.81 10.75 12.58
N HIS A 5 2.81 10.33 11.83
CA HIS A 5 3.75 9.27 12.24
C HIS A 5 4.82 9.74 13.24
N LEU A 6 4.95 11.05 13.46
CA LEU A 6 5.87 11.57 14.48
C LEU A 6 5.48 11.15 15.91
N HIS A 7 4.19 10.80 16.12
CA HIS A 7 3.69 10.33 17.41
C HIS A 7 3.91 8.83 17.64
N ASP A 8 4.28 8.08 16.60
CA ASP A 8 4.40 6.61 16.61
C ASP A 8 5.84 6.13 16.89
N THR A 9 6.77 7.07 17.10
CA THR A 9 8.18 6.74 17.33
C THR A 9 8.80 7.59 18.44
N SER A 10 9.58 6.94 19.30
CA SER A 10 10.45 7.60 20.28
C SER A 10 11.76 7.96 19.59
N ILE A 11 12.15 9.23 19.63
CA ILE A 11 13.39 9.69 19.01
C ILE A 11 14.49 9.76 20.07
N VAL A 12 15.59 9.05 19.87
CA VAL A 12 16.72 9.00 20.80
C VAL A 12 18.05 9.18 20.09
N SER A 13 19.05 9.69 20.80
CA SER A 13 20.44 9.70 20.33
C SER A 13 21.08 8.31 20.45
N VAL A 14 22.20 8.10 19.75
CA VAL A 14 22.98 6.85 19.85
C VAL A 14 23.46 6.60 21.29
N GLU A 15 23.90 7.66 22.00
CA GLU A 15 24.38 7.54 23.39
C GLU A 15 23.25 7.16 24.35
N GLU A 16 22.07 7.79 24.22
CA GLU A 16 20.89 7.45 25.03
C GLU A 16 20.43 6.01 24.77
N LEU A 17 20.50 5.55 23.53
CA LEU A 17 20.17 4.17 23.18
C LEU A 17 21.10 3.18 23.87
N ILE A 18 22.42 3.38 23.79
CA ILE A 18 23.40 2.45 24.38
C ILE A 18 23.25 2.40 25.90
N ASN A 19 23.07 3.55 26.54
CA ASN A 19 22.98 3.64 28.00
C ASN A 19 21.65 3.12 28.56
N ASN A 20 20.56 3.13 27.78
CA ASN A 20 19.22 2.82 28.26
C ASN A 20 18.49 1.74 27.43
N LEU A 21 19.23 0.92 26.66
CA LEU A 21 18.66 0.00 25.67
C LEU A 21 17.50 -0.83 26.22
N LYS A 22 17.68 -1.47 27.37
CA LYS A 22 16.67 -2.35 27.98
C LYS A 22 15.39 -1.59 28.33
N TYR A 23 15.53 -0.43 28.99
CA TYR A 23 14.39 0.41 29.34
C TYR A 23 13.66 0.92 28.10
N LEU A 24 14.40 1.36 27.08
CA LEU A 24 13.82 1.89 25.85
C LEU A 24 13.03 0.83 25.09
N LEU A 25 13.53 -0.41 25.03
CA LEU A 25 12.81 -1.54 24.43
C LEU A 25 11.52 -1.85 25.19
N GLU A 26 11.58 -2.00 26.51
CA GLU A 26 10.39 -2.31 27.34
C GLU A 26 9.34 -1.19 27.31
N ALA A 27 9.77 0.06 27.44
CA ALA A 27 8.88 1.22 27.45
C ALA A 27 8.24 1.45 26.07
N SER A 28 9.01 1.28 25.00
CA SER A 28 8.50 1.47 23.63
C SER A 28 7.58 0.33 23.21
N ASP A 29 7.83 -0.90 23.67
CA ASP A 29 6.95 -2.03 23.40
C ASP A 29 5.60 -1.86 24.10
N LYS A 30 5.61 -1.45 25.37
CA LYS A 30 4.39 -1.11 26.12
C LYS A 30 3.64 0.06 25.49
N ALA A 31 4.36 1.07 25.01
CA ALA A 31 3.77 2.22 24.32
C ALA A 31 3.31 1.87 22.89
N LYS A 32 3.66 0.70 22.38
CA LYS A 32 3.44 0.26 20.99
C LYS A 32 4.02 1.25 19.98
N LYS A 33 5.24 1.73 20.25
CA LYS A 33 5.98 2.72 19.44
C LYS A 33 7.32 2.17 18.99
N THR A 34 7.76 2.59 17.82
CA THR A 34 9.10 2.28 17.32
C THR A 34 10.14 3.20 17.97
N ILE A 35 11.41 2.89 17.84
CA ILE A 35 12.51 3.74 18.34
C ILE A 35 13.34 4.22 17.17
N THR A 36 13.30 5.52 16.88
CA THR A 36 14.15 6.14 15.87
C THR A 36 15.44 6.63 16.50
N VAL A 37 16.57 6.12 16.04
CA VAL A 37 17.91 6.48 16.52
C VAL A 37 18.53 7.52 15.60
N LYS A 38 19.01 8.62 16.18
CA LYS A 38 19.66 9.71 15.45
C LYS A 38 21.13 9.89 15.85
N LYS A 39 21.96 10.22 14.86
CA LYS A 39 23.31 10.74 15.04
C LYS A 39 23.36 12.15 14.45
N GLY A 40 23.30 13.15 15.31
CA GLY A 40 23.06 14.55 14.91
C GLY A 40 21.70 14.68 14.20
N ASN A 41 21.68 15.26 13.01
CA ASN A 41 20.45 15.42 12.22
C ASN A 41 20.09 14.21 11.34
N LYS A 42 20.90 13.15 11.34
CA LYS A 42 20.67 11.96 10.51
C LYS A 42 20.03 10.85 11.33
N ILE A 43 19.00 10.22 10.77
CA ILE A 43 18.46 8.95 11.27
C ILE A 43 19.44 7.85 10.88
N VAL A 44 19.88 7.06 11.85
CA VAL A 44 20.86 5.98 11.64
C VAL A 44 20.26 4.59 11.81
N ALA A 45 19.19 4.46 12.59
CA ALA A 45 18.47 3.20 12.74
C ALA A 45 17.01 3.45 13.17
N VAL A 46 16.15 2.48 12.91
CA VAL A 46 14.80 2.38 13.49
C VAL A 46 14.67 0.99 14.08
N LEU A 47 14.41 0.90 15.38
CA LEU A 47 14.18 -0.36 16.07
C LEU A 47 12.68 -0.59 16.20
N PHE A 48 12.27 -1.80 15.82
CA PHE A 48 10.93 -2.31 16.03
C PHE A 48 10.92 -3.15 17.30
N THR A 49 9.93 -2.90 18.14
CA THR A 49 9.59 -3.81 19.23
C THR A 49 8.64 -4.89 18.71
N PRO A 50 8.53 -6.06 19.38
CA PRO A 50 7.67 -7.15 18.93
C PRO A 50 6.24 -6.69 18.60
N CYS A 51 5.61 -5.88 19.46
CA CYS A 51 4.24 -5.43 19.22
C CYS A 51 4.12 -4.47 18.01
N THR A 52 5.15 -3.65 17.76
CA THR A 52 5.16 -2.78 16.56
C THR A 52 5.46 -3.55 15.29
N PHE A 53 6.25 -4.62 15.38
CA PHE A 53 6.54 -5.49 14.25
C PHE A 53 5.26 -6.20 13.80
N GLU A 54 4.55 -6.86 14.73
CA GLU A 54 3.28 -7.55 14.45
C GLU A 54 2.22 -6.64 13.82
N LYS A 55 2.09 -5.40 14.32
CA LYS A 55 1.18 -4.42 13.72
C LYS A 55 1.54 -4.07 12.29
N THR A 56 2.83 -3.83 12.04
CA THR A 56 3.31 -3.46 10.71
C THR A 56 3.11 -4.61 9.75
N ASP A 57 3.38 -5.84 10.19
CA ASP A 57 3.19 -7.06 9.41
C ASP A 57 1.71 -7.26 9.03
N ALA A 58 0.79 -7.14 10.00
CA ALA A 58 -0.65 -7.23 9.74
C ALA A 58 -1.17 -6.13 8.79
N GLU A 59 -0.61 -4.91 8.86
CA GLU A 59 -0.93 -3.83 7.93
C GLU A 59 -0.42 -4.13 6.50
N ILE A 60 0.78 -4.69 6.38
CA ILE A 60 1.35 -5.13 5.10
C ILE A 60 0.51 -6.25 4.50
N GLU A 61 0.21 -7.30 5.27
CA GLU A 61 -0.63 -8.42 4.81
C GLU A 61 -1.99 -7.93 4.30
N LYS A 62 -2.60 -6.98 5.00
CA LYS A 62 -3.87 -6.39 4.57
C LYS A 62 -3.72 -5.63 3.24
N LEU A 63 -2.68 -4.81 3.09
CA LEU A 63 -2.42 -4.08 1.85
C LEU A 63 -2.14 -5.03 0.68
N GLU A 64 -1.45 -6.14 0.92
CA GLU A 64 -1.20 -7.16 -0.08
C GLU A 64 -2.48 -7.89 -0.50
N ALA A 65 -3.33 -8.24 0.47
CA ALA A 65 -4.64 -8.86 0.19
C ALA A 65 -5.55 -7.94 -0.62
N ASP A 66 -5.63 -6.65 -0.25
CA ASP A 66 -6.39 -5.64 -0.98
C ASP A 66 -5.83 -5.47 -2.41
N HIS A 67 -4.51 -5.43 -2.56
CA HIS A 67 -3.87 -5.33 -3.88
C HIS A 67 -4.18 -6.54 -4.77
N GLN A 68 -4.18 -7.76 -4.23
CA GLN A 68 -4.54 -8.96 -4.99
C GLN A 68 -6.01 -8.93 -5.44
N ALA A 69 -6.92 -8.48 -4.58
CA ALA A 69 -8.32 -8.31 -4.93
C ALA A 69 -8.51 -7.30 -6.07
N ASP A 70 -7.80 -6.17 -6.00
CA ASP A 70 -7.81 -5.14 -7.05
C ASP A 70 -7.25 -5.66 -8.37
N GLN A 71 -6.14 -6.42 -8.35
CA GLN A 71 -5.59 -7.04 -9.55
C GLN A 71 -6.60 -8.00 -10.20
N PHE A 72 -7.30 -8.79 -9.39
CA PHE A 72 -8.31 -9.72 -9.89
C PHE A 72 -9.48 -8.97 -10.55
N LYS A 73 -9.99 -7.93 -9.89
CA LYS A 73 -11.07 -7.09 -10.41
C LYS A 73 -10.67 -6.39 -11.71
N ASN A 74 -9.44 -5.86 -11.77
CA ASN A 74 -8.94 -5.18 -12.96
C ASN A 74 -8.83 -6.13 -14.16
N LYS A 75 -8.35 -7.37 -13.96
CA LYS A 75 -8.33 -8.40 -15.01
C LYS A 75 -9.72 -8.69 -15.58
N ASN A 76 -10.74 -8.74 -14.73
CA ASN A 76 -12.12 -8.97 -15.18
C ASN A 76 -12.65 -7.77 -15.97
N LEU A 77 -12.43 -6.55 -15.48
CA LEU A 77 -12.85 -5.32 -16.17
C LEU A 77 -12.18 -5.15 -17.54
N VAL A 78 -10.93 -5.56 -17.69
CA VAL A 78 -10.24 -5.55 -18.99
C VAL A 78 -10.93 -6.49 -19.97
N LYS A 79 -11.25 -7.72 -19.55
CA LYS A 79 -11.97 -8.69 -20.40
C LYS A 79 -13.37 -8.19 -20.79
N GLU A 80 -14.11 -7.64 -19.84
CA GLU A 80 -15.43 -7.06 -20.12
C GLU A 80 -15.34 -5.91 -21.13
N ASN A 81 -14.33 -5.04 -20.99
CA ASN A 81 -14.08 -3.97 -21.96
C ASN A 81 -13.77 -4.49 -23.35
N GLU A 82 -12.94 -5.53 -23.47
CA GLU A 82 -12.63 -6.15 -24.76
C GLU A 82 -13.87 -6.74 -25.42
N ILE A 83 -14.73 -7.42 -24.65
CA ILE A 83 -16.00 -7.96 -25.13
C ILE A 83 -16.94 -6.84 -25.59
N LEU A 84 -17.06 -5.76 -24.80
CA LEU A 84 -17.90 -4.61 -25.15
C LEU A 84 -17.40 -3.90 -26.40
N LYS A 85 -16.09 -3.70 -26.54
CA LYS A 85 -15.48 -3.16 -27.77
C LYS A 85 -15.75 -4.06 -28.98
N ALA A 86 -15.64 -5.38 -28.82
CA ALA A 86 -15.96 -6.31 -29.90
C ALA A 86 -17.45 -6.23 -30.31
N ARG A 87 -18.36 -6.12 -29.34
CA ARG A 87 -19.80 -5.95 -29.60
C ARG A 87 -20.10 -4.62 -30.30
N LEU A 88 -19.51 -3.52 -29.85
CA LEU A 88 -19.65 -2.22 -30.50
C LEU A 88 -19.15 -2.27 -31.96
N ASN A 89 -17.98 -2.86 -32.20
CA ASN A 89 -17.45 -3.03 -33.56
C ASN A 89 -18.38 -3.87 -34.46
N LEU A 90 -19.04 -4.90 -33.93
CA LEU A 90 -20.02 -5.68 -34.69
C LEU A 90 -21.27 -4.86 -35.00
N LEU A 91 -21.80 -4.10 -34.04
CA LEU A 91 -22.95 -3.21 -34.25
C LEU A 91 -22.65 -2.12 -35.27
N GLU A 92 -21.46 -1.51 -35.22
CA GLU A 92 -21.03 -0.52 -36.22
C GLU A 92 -20.92 -1.14 -37.62
N LYS A 93 -20.45 -2.39 -37.72
CA LYS A 93 -20.41 -3.10 -39.01
C LYS A 93 -21.81 -3.38 -39.53
N VAL A 94 -22.73 -3.85 -38.69
CA VAL A 94 -24.12 -4.11 -39.06
C VAL A 94 -24.81 -2.82 -39.53
N ASN A 95 -24.70 -1.73 -38.76
CA ASN A 95 -25.30 -0.43 -39.12
C ASN A 95 -24.72 0.19 -40.40
N LYS A 96 -23.47 -0.09 -40.77
CA LYS A 96 -22.87 0.42 -42.03
C LYS A 96 -23.31 -0.35 -43.28
N THR A 97 -23.90 -1.53 -43.12
CA THR A 97 -24.40 -2.35 -44.24
C THR A 97 -25.79 -1.93 -44.72
N ASP A 98 -26.61 -1.28 -43.88
CA ASP A 98 -27.99 -0.92 -44.25
C ASP A 98 -28.10 0.31 -45.17
N ASP A 99 -27.07 1.17 -45.26
CA ASP A 99 -27.14 2.40 -46.08
C ASP A 99 -26.67 2.23 -47.54
N ASN A 100 -26.16 1.05 -47.95
CA ASN A 100 -25.58 0.87 -49.30
C ASN A 100 -26.16 -0.29 -50.12
N ASP A 101 -27.17 -1.04 -49.63
CA ASP A 101 -27.75 -2.18 -50.34
C ASP A 101 -29.26 -2.03 -50.63
N ILE A 102 -29.71 -0.84 -51.02
CA ILE A 102 -31.00 -0.71 -51.74
C ILE A 102 -30.70 -0.46 -53.22
N PRO A 103 -30.81 -1.47 -54.10
CA PRO A 103 -30.77 -1.27 -55.53
C PRO A 103 -32.12 -0.68 -55.96
N PHE A 104 -32.12 0.58 -56.38
CA PHE A 104 -33.10 1.07 -57.35
C PHE A 104 -32.63 0.71 -58.77
#